data_AF-A0A3D5VIP0-F1
#
_entry.id   AF-A0A3D5VIP0-F1
#
_cell.length_a   1.000
_cell.length_b   1.000
_cell.length_c   1.000
_cell.angle_alpha   90.00
_cell.angle_beta   90.00
_cell.angle_gamma   90.00
#
_symmetry.space_group_name_H-M   'P 1'
#
loop_
_entity.id
_entity.type
_entity.pdbx_description
1 polymer ?
#
loop_
_entity_poly.entity_id
_entity_poly.type
_entity_poly.pdbx_seq_one_letter_code
_entity_poly.pdbx_strand_id
1 'polypeptide(L)'
;GMANLEKQAENIRNFGLPLVVAINRFPTDTEAELKLVSQLCGQMGVPWALSEVWAKGGEGGIALAEELLRILAEEKADFHPLYSVDLPIKQKITAIAREIYGADGVEFTKDALKAIKSLEANGFGKMPICMAKT
;
A
#
# COMPACT_ATOMS: atom_id res chain seq x y z
N GLY A 1 -4.33 -11.52 -10.96
CA GLY A 1 -3.86 -10.14 -10.91
C GLY A 1 -4.51 -9.37 -9.78
N MET A 2 -5.84 -9.25 -9.78
CA MET A 2 -6.58 -8.37 -8.87
C MET A 2 -6.34 -8.60 -7.37
N ALA A 3 -6.08 -9.83 -6.93
CA ALA A 3 -5.70 -10.08 -5.54
C ALA A 3 -4.47 -9.27 -5.07
N ASN A 4 -3.55 -8.93 -5.98
CA ASN A 4 -2.43 -8.05 -5.66
C ASN A 4 -2.90 -6.60 -5.43
N LEU A 5 -3.78 -6.08 -6.29
CA LEU A 5 -4.37 -4.75 -6.12
C LEU A 5 -5.16 -4.67 -4.82
N GLU A 6 -5.93 -5.70 -4.52
CA GLU A 6 -6.71 -5.82 -3.28
C GLU A 6 -5.81 -5.74 -2.06
N LYS A 7 -4.71 -6.49 -2.04
CA LYS A 7 -3.78 -6.41 -0.91
C LYS A 7 -3.14 -5.02 -0.78
N GLN A 8 -2.84 -4.33 -1.89
CA GLN A 8 -2.31 -2.97 -1.81
C GLN A 8 -3.35 -1.95 -1.32
N ALA A 9 -4.61 -2.09 -1.73
CA ALA A 9 -5.70 -1.25 -1.22
C ALA A 9 -5.92 -1.47 0.27
N GLU A 10 -5.92 -2.72 0.73
CA GLU A 10 -5.95 -3.08 2.16
C GLU A 10 -4.77 -2.43 2.91
N ASN A 11 -3.56 -2.53 2.36
CA ASN A 11 -2.36 -1.95 2.98
C ASN A 11 -2.47 -0.43 3.18
N ILE A 12 -2.99 0.32 2.20
CA ILE A 12 -3.18 1.77 2.35
C ILE A 12 -4.24 2.09 3.41
N ARG A 13 -5.34 1.32 3.45
CA ARG A 13 -6.39 1.45 4.48
C ARG A 13 -5.84 1.19 5.89
N ASN A 14 -4.85 0.30 6.05
CA ASN A 14 -4.18 0.06 7.34
C ASN A 14 -3.40 1.27 7.87
N PHE A 15 -3.17 2.30 7.05
CA PHE A 15 -2.61 3.58 7.50
C PHE A 15 -3.69 4.64 7.75
N GLY A 16 -4.98 4.30 7.63
CA GLY A 16 -6.09 5.25 7.79
C GLY A 16 -6.18 6.30 6.68
N LEU A 17 -5.69 5.98 5.48
CA LEU A 17 -5.67 6.89 4.34
C LEU A 17 -6.75 6.54 3.31
N PRO A 18 -7.44 7.55 2.74
CA PRO A 18 -8.26 7.34 1.56
C PRO A 18 -7.39 7.00 0.35
N LEU A 19 -7.95 6.30 -0.64
CA LEU A 19 -7.21 5.86 -1.82
C LEU A 19 -8.05 5.87 -3.10
N VAL A 20 -7.36 6.05 -4.23
CA VAL A 20 -7.93 5.90 -5.57
C VAL A 20 -6.98 5.08 -6.43
N VAL A 21 -7.53 4.17 -7.24
CA VAL A 21 -6.78 3.37 -8.20
C VAL A 21 -6.78 4.07 -9.56
N ALA A 22 -5.59 4.42 -10.04
CA ALA A 22 -5.40 4.87 -11.41
C ALA A 22 -5.17 3.65 -12.34
N ILE A 23 -6.10 3.40 -13.25
CA ILE A 23 -5.94 2.38 -14.29
C ILE A 23 -5.31 3.06 -15.50
N ASN A 24 -4.02 2.83 -15.71
CA ASN A 24 -3.32 3.39 -16.88
C ASN A 24 -3.68 2.60 -18.13
N ARG A 25 -4.28 3.27 -19.12
CA ARG A 25 -4.64 2.65 -20.41
C ARG A 25 -3.40 2.39 -21.26
N PHE A 26 -3.27 1.17 -21.77
CA PHE A 26 -2.32 0.82 -22.83
C PHE A 26 -3.02 0.60 -24.17
N PRO A 27 -2.32 0.79 -25.31
CA PRO A 27 -2.91 0.62 -26.64
C PRO A 27 -3.46 -0.78 -26.93
N THR A 28 -2.94 -1.79 -26.25
CA THR A 28 -3.34 -3.20 -26.41
C THR A 28 -4.47 -3.62 -25.50
N ASP A 29 -4.85 -2.79 -24.52
CA ASP A 29 -5.91 -3.12 -23.58
C ASP A 29 -7.27 -3.12 -24.30
N THR A 30 -8.04 -4.17 -24.07
CA THR A 30 -9.40 -4.25 -24.60
C THR A 30 -10.39 -3.53 -23.68
N GLU A 31 -11.47 -3.00 -24.25
CA GLU A 31 -12.57 -2.43 -23.47
C GLU A 31 -13.17 -3.45 -22.48
N ALA A 32 -13.16 -4.74 -22.84
CA ALA A 32 -13.63 -5.81 -21.97
C ALA A 32 -12.76 -5.97 -20.72
N GLU A 33 -11.42 -5.90 -20.87
CA GLU A 33 -10.49 -5.95 -19.74
C GLU A 33 -10.59 -4.72 -18.85
N LEU A 34 -10.65 -3.52 -19.43
CA LEU A 34 -10.83 -2.28 -18.66
C LEU A 34 -12.15 -2.28 -17.87
N LYS A 35 -13.22 -2.78 -18.49
CA LYS A 35 -14.52 -2.96 -17.82
C LYS A 35 -14.46 -3.98 -16.69
N LEU A 36 -13.73 -5.08 -16.89
CA LEU A 36 -13.57 -6.10 -15.85
C LEU A 36 -12.79 -5.53 -14.64
N VAL A 37 -11.67 -4.84 -14.88
CA VAL A 37 -10.85 -4.27 -13.79
C VAL A 37 -11.63 -3.22 -13.02
N SER A 38 -12.32 -2.31 -13.70
CA SER A 38 -13.16 -1.29 -13.05
C SER A 38 -14.31 -1.88 -12.23
N GLN A 39 -14.98 -2.92 -12.74
CA GLN A 39 -16.01 -3.63 -11.99
C GLN A 39 -15.46 -4.27 -10.71
N LEU A 40 -14.28 -4.88 -10.79
CA LEU A 40 -13.63 -5.51 -9.64
C LEU A 40 -13.19 -4.46 -8.60
N CYS A 41 -12.66 -3.31 -9.03
CA CYS A 41 -12.40 -2.18 -8.12
C CYS A 41 -13.68 -1.73 -7.39
N GLY A 42 -14.80 -1.61 -8.13
CA GLY A 42 -16.11 -1.27 -7.55
C GLY A 42 -16.61 -2.30 -6.52
N GLN A 43 -16.47 -3.59 -6.81
CA GLN A 43 -16.84 -4.67 -5.88
C GLN A 43 -16.02 -4.64 -4.59
N MET A 44 -14.76 -4.22 -4.67
CA MET A 44 -13.85 -4.06 -3.52
C MET A 44 -14.08 -2.76 -2.73
N GLY A 45 -15.03 -1.92 -3.16
CA GLY A 45 -15.27 -0.59 -2.59
C GLY A 45 -14.05 0.32 -2.73
N VAL A 46 -13.28 0.16 -3.80
CA VAL A 46 -12.09 0.97 -4.09
C VAL A 46 -12.44 1.96 -5.21
N PRO A 47 -12.39 3.28 -4.92
CA PRO A 47 -12.47 4.30 -5.94
C PRO A 47 -11.43 4.10 -7.04
N TRP A 48 -11.79 4.38 -8.29
CA TRP A 48 -10.88 4.19 -9.43
C TRP A 48 -11.19 5.18 -10.55
N ALA A 49 -10.18 5.45 -11.38
CA ALA A 49 -10.35 6.22 -12.61
C ALA A 49 -9.42 5.71 -13.71
N LEU A 50 -9.87 5.81 -14.97
CA LEU A 50 -9.02 5.57 -16.12
C LEU A 50 -8.05 6.75 -16.31
N SER A 51 -6.79 6.45 -16.60
CA SER A 51 -5.74 7.42 -16.85
C SER A 51 -5.16 7.20 -18.25
N GLU A 52 -5.22 8.25 -19.07
CA GLU A 52 -4.66 8.28 -20.42
C GLU A 52 -3.54 9.34 -20.54
N VAL A 53 -2.94 9.73 -19.40
CA VAL A 53 -1.98 10.85 -19.33
C VAL A 53 -0.76 10.66 -20.24
N TRP A 54 -0.37 9.41 -20.51
CA TRP A 54 0.73 9.12 -21.42
C TRP A 54 0.42 9.54 -22.87
N ALA A 55 -0.82 9.33 -23.33
CA ALA A 55 -1.25 9.64 -24.70
C ALA A 55 -1.82 11.05 -24.85
N LYS A 56 -2.47 11.58 -23.80
CA LYS A 56 -3.26 12.83 -23.83
C LYS A 56 -2.76 13.93 -22.89
N GLY A 57 -1.62 13.73 -22.22
CA GLY A 57 -1.10 14.69 -21.24
C GLY A 57 -2.11 14.95 -20.11
N GLY A 58 -2.21 16.19 -19.66
CA GLY A 58 -3.10 16.56 -18.55
C GLY A 58 -4.58 16.25 -18.79
N GLU A 59 -5.05 16.35 -20.03
CA GLU A 59 -6.45 16.04 -20.39
C GLU A 59 -6.81 14.58 -20.09
N GLY A 60 -5.86 13.65 -20.29
CA GLY A 60 -6.03 12.23 -19.97
C GLY A 60 -6.06 11.92 -18.47
N GLY A 61 -5.83 12.91 -17.60
CA GLY A 61 -5.83 12.76 -16.15
C GLY A 61 -7.02 13.42 -15.45
N ILE A 62 -7.92 14.09 -16.19
CA ILE A 62 -9.04 14.84 -15.60
C ILE A 62 -9.91 13.94 -14.74
N ALA A 63 -10.31 12.76 -15.24
CA ALA A 63 -11.15 11.82 -14.50
C ALA A 63 -10.51 11.36 -13.17
N LEU A 64 -9.19 11.12 -13.17
CA LEU A 64 -8.45 10.77 -11.95
C LEU A 64 -8.38 11.96 -10.98
N ALA A 65 -8.19 13.17 -11.48
CA ALA A 65 -8.16 14.38 -10.67
C ALA A 65 -9.53 14.67 -10.03
N GLU A 66 -10.62 14.54 -10.79
CA GLU A 66 -11.99 14.69 -10.28
C GLU A 66 -12.30 13.67 -9.19
N GLU A 67 -11.94 12.40 -9.40
CA GLU A 67 -12.17 11.36 -8.40
C GLU A 67 -11.33 11.58 -7.14
N LEU A 68 -10.08 12.03 -7.29
CA LEU A 68 -9.24 12.41 -6.15
C LEU A 68 -9.85 13.59 -5.36
N LEU A 69 -10.34 14.62 -6.06
CA LEU A 69 -11.00 15.76 -5.41
C LEU A 69 -12.28 15.35 -4.68
N ARG A 70 -13.08 14.46 -5.25
CA ARG A 70 -14.28 13.90 -4.60
C ARG A 70 -13.91 13.19 -3.30
N ILE A 71 -12.93 12.30 -3.34
CA ILE A 71 -12.46 11.55 -2.17
C ILE A 71 -11.94 12.49 -1.08
N LEU A 72 -11.14 13.50 -1.46
CA LEU A 72 -10.62 14.49 -0.50
C LEU A 72 -11.71 15.35 0.14
N ALA A 73 -12.85 15.53 -0.55
CA ALA A 73 -13.99 16.28 -0.01
C ALA A 73 -14.89 15.42 0.89
N GLU A 74 -15.04 14.13 0.60
CA GLU A 74 -15.99 13.23 1.25
C GLU A 74 -15.37 12.38 2.36
N GLU A 75 -14.09 12.01 2.24
CA GLU A 75 -13.39 11.14 3.17
C GLU A 75 -12.41 11.92 4.04
N LYS A 76 -12.26 11.49 5.30
CA LYS A 76 -11.27 12.05 6.23
C LYS A 76 -10.14 11.05 6.41
N ALA A 77 -8.91 11.51 6.19
CA ALA A 77 -7.72 10.77 6.57
C ALA A 77 -7.56 10.77 8.09
N ASP A 78 -7.30 9.59 8.66
CA ASP A 78 -6.89 9.38 10.05
C ASP A 78 -5.54 8.68 10.06
N PHE A 79 -4.51 9.40 9.61
CA PHE A 79 -3.22 8.80 9.37
C PHE A 79 -2.58 8.31 10.67
N HIS A 80 -2.18 7.03 10.67
CA HIS A 80 -1.35 6.47 11.71
C HIS A 80 -0.27 5.53 11.14
N PRO A 81 0.94 5.50 11.73
CA PRO A 81 1.94 4.50 11.37
C PRO A 81 1.44 3.08 11.66
N LEU A 82 1.99 2.10 10.94
CA LEU A 82 1.66 0.69 11.12
C LEU A 82 1.98 0.16 12.53
N TYR A 83 3.00 0.74 13.17
CA TYR A 83 3.46 0.31 14.49
C TYR A 83 4.09 1.47 15.27
N SER A 84 4.14 1.34 16.60
CA SER A 84 4.91 2.26 17.44
C SER A 84 6.41 1.97 17.40
N VAL A 85 7.22 3.03 17.33
CA VAL A 85 8.68 2.94 17.41
C VAL A 85 9.20 2.44 18.76
N ASP A 86 8.36 2.42 19.79
CA ASP A 86 8.72 1.87 21.10
C ASP A 86 8.60 0.34 21.18
N LEU A 87 8.04 -0.31 20.16
CA LEU A 87 8.01 -1.77 20.10
C LEU A 87 9.43 -2.36 20.01
N PRO A 88 9.66 -3.59 20.48
CA PRO A 88 10.89 -4.33 20.19
C PRO A 88 11.12 -4.49 18.68
N ILE A 89 12.38 -4.51 18.23
CA ILE A 89 12.73 -4.57 16.79
C ILE A 89 12.04 -5.76 16.11
N LYS A 90 12.01 -6.92 16.76
CA LYS A 90 11.35 -8.13 16.23
C LYS A 90 9.86 -7.91 15.98
N GLN A 91 9.17 -7.18 16.86
CA GLN A 91 7.74 -6.93 16.74
C GLN A 91 7.45 -5.96 15.60
N LYS A 92 8.29 -4.93 15.40
CA LYS A 92 8.18 -4.03 14.23
C LYS A 92 8.34 -4.80 12.91
N ILE A 93 9.34 -5.67 12.81
CA ILE A 93 9.58 -6.51 11.63
C ILE A 93 8.37 -7.42 11.40
N THR A 94 7.84 -8.04 12.46
CA THR A 94 6.68 -8.94 12.38
C THR A 94 5.42 -8.20 11.96
N ALA A 95 5.19 -6.98 12.46
CA ALA A 95 4.06 -6.14 12.07
C ALA A 95 4.09 -5.85 10.56
N ILE A 96 5.24 -5.44 10.00
CA ILE A 96 5.36 -5.24 8.55
C ILE A 96 5.08 -6.54 7.79
N ALA A 97 5.68 -7.65 8.22
CA ALA A 97 5.53 -8.94 7.51
C ALA A 97 4.07 -9.43 7.50
N ARG A 98 3.35 -9.32 8.62
CA ARG A 98 1.97 -9.78 8.72
C ARG A 98 1.00 -8.83 8.02
N GLU A 99 1.04 -7.56 8.41
CA GLU A 99 0.02 -6.60 7.98
C GLU A 99 0.20 -6.20 6.52
N ILE A 100 1.45 -5.97 6.06
CA ILE A 100 1.73 -5.48 4.71
C ILE A 100 1.96 -6.62 3.72
N TYR A 101 2.73 -7.65 4.11
CA TYR A 101 3.07 -8.75 3.20
C TYR A 101 2.12 -9.93 3.29
N GLY A 102 1.25 -10.01 4.32
CA GLY A 102 0.35 -11.15 4.51
C GLY A 102 1.07 -12.44 4.91
N ALA A 103 2.26 -12.34 5.50
CA ALA A 103 3.02 -13.51 5.96
C ALA A 103 2.44 -14.07 7.27
N ASP A 104 2.53 -15.38 7.49
CA ASP A 104 2.13 -15.99 8.76
C ASP A 104 3.03 -15.54 9.94
N GLY A 105 4.28 -15.19 9.64
CA GLY A 105 5.25 -14.77 10.65
C GLY A 105 6.64 -14.49 10.09
N VAL A 106 7.61 -14.40 11.00
CA VAL A 106 9.00 -14.11 10.68
C VAL A 106 9.91 -15.06 11.45
N GLU A 107 10.80 -15.73 10.73
CA GLU A 107 11.88 -16.51 11.32
C GLU A 107 13.17 -15.69 11.38
N PHE A 108 13.86 -15.75 12.51
CA PHE A 108 15.10 -15.01 12.72
C PHE A 108 16.26 -15.99 12.86
N THR A 109 17.30 -15.77 12.05
CA THR A 109 18.57 -16.50 12.22
C THR A 109 19.25 -16.11 13.52
N LYS A 110 20.20 -16.94 13.99
CA LYS A 110 20.98 -16.65 15.19
C LYS A 110 21.75 -15.32 15.09
N ASP A 111 22.31 -15.04 13.92
CA ASP A 111 23.05 -13.81 13.65
C ASP A 111 22.14 -12.58 13.69
N ALA A 112 20.93 -12.69 13.13
CA ALA A 112 19.94 -11.62 13.19
C ALA A 112 19.53 -11.32 14.65
N LEU A 113 19.29 -12.35 15.47
CA LEU A 113 18.97 -12.18 16.89
C LEU A 113 20.10 -11.50 17.67
N LYS A 114 21.36 -11.87 17.37
CA LYS A 114 22.54 -11.24 17.98
C LYS A 114 22.65 -9.76 17.58
N ALA A 115 22.44 -9.44 16.31
CA ALA A 115 22.46 -8.07 15.81
C ALA A 115 21.35 -7.22 16.43
N ILE A 116 20.12 -7.74 16.49
CA ILE A 116 18.97 -7.08 17.13
C ILE A 116 19.28 -6.73 18.58
N LYS A 117 19.77 -7.71 19.36
CA LYS A 117 20.14 -7.49 20.77
C LYS A 117 21.20 -6.41 20.93
N SER A 118 22.19 -6.38 20.03
CA SER A 118 23.23 -5.35 20.02
C SER A 118 22.62 -3.96 19.72
N LEU A 119 21.77 -3.86 18.70
CA LEU A 119 21.13 -2.59 18.33
C LEU A 119 20.28 -2.02 19.47
N GLU A 120 19.48 -2.86 20.13
CA GLU A 120 18.65 -2.44 21.26
C GLU A 120 19.51 -1.99 22.46
N ALA A 121 20.58 -2.73 22.78
CA ALA A 121 21.50 -2.37 23.86
C ALA A 121 22.26 -1.06 23.61
N ASN A 122 22.50 -0.70 22.34
CA ASN A 122 23.17 0.54 21.95
C ASN A 122 22.19 1.71 21.71
N GLY A 123 20.91 1.56 22.09
CA GLY A 123 19.93 2.65 21.99
C GLY A 123 19.28 2.83 20.62
N PHE A 124 19.59 1.98 19.63
CA PHE A 124 18.98 2.01 18.29
C PHE A 124 17.63 1.28 18.22
N GLY A 125 17.16 0.71 19.33
CA GLY A 125 15.91 -0.04 19.41
C GLY A 125 14.68 0.75 18.96
N LYS A 126 14.70 2.09 19.10
CA LYS A 126 13.59 2.98 18.73
C LYS A 126 13.60 3.46 17.27
N MET A 127 14.55 3.01 16.45
CA MET A 127 14.56 3.36 15.03
C MET A 127 13.43 2.63 14.27
N PRO A 128 12.91 3.21 13.17
CA PRO A 128 12.02 2.50 12.25
C PRO A 128 12.77 1.39 11.50
N ILE A 129 12.01 0.45 10.94
CA ILE A 129 12.53 -0.68 10.18
C ILE A 129 12.44 -0.41 8.67
N CYS A 130 13.55 -0.61 7.98
CA CYS A 130 13.61 -0.70 6.52
C CYS A 130 13.76 -2.17 6.11
N MET A 131 12.75 -2.71 5.42
CA MET A 131 12.75 -4.11 4.97
C MET A 131 13.42 -4.20 3.59
N ALA A 132 14.55 -4.90 3.49
CA ALA A 132 15.14 -5.27 2.21
C ALA A 132 14.60 -6.64 1.77
N LYS A 133 13.81 -6.66 0.70
CA LYS A 133 13.23 -7.89 0.12
C LYS A 133 13.00 -7.76 -1.40
N THR A 134 12.76 -8.88 -2.08
CA THR A 134 12.25 -8.93 -3.46
C THR A 134 10.76 -8.61 -3.55
#